data_AF-A0AAW6FNG1-F1
#
_entry.id   AF-A0AAW6FNG1-F1
#
_cell.length_a   1.000
_cell.length_b   1.000
_cell.length_c   1.000
_cell.angle_alpha   90.00
_cell.angle_beta   90.00
_cell.angle_gamma   90.00
#
_symmetry.space_group_name_H-M   'P 1'
#
loop_
_entity.id
_entity.type
_entity.pdbx_description
1 polymer ?
#
loop_
_entity_poly.entity_id
_entity_poly.type
_entity_poly.pdbx_seq_one_letter_code
_entity_poly.pdbx_strand_id
1 'polypeptide(L)'
;MSGKQWTNTEDDFMRKHYPSESNPVICEKLGRSLRSVYSRAKILGLKKTAEFMQEQWQMLAENLQNNGKRYRFPKGNIPANKGKKMPANVYEKARQTMFRKGNIPANHKPIGYERINVDGYVEVKVAEPNKFRLKHRIVWEENFGTIPPGYNVQFRDKNRQNLQPDNLYLISRSDQLKKENSMYARYPKELQRAIQIKGALQRQINKFKKNE
;
A
#
# COMPACT_ATOMS: atom_id res chain seq x y z
N MET A 1 -24.84 6.05 35.87
CA MET A 1 -23.81 6.24 36.91
C MET A 1 -22.80 7.28 36.43
N SER A 2 -22.70 8.41 37.12
CA SER A 2 -21.65 9.42 36.86
C SER A 2 -20.30 8.84 37.29
N GLY A 3 -19.35 8.73 36.37
CA GLY A 3 -18.00 8.22 36.69
C GLY A 3 -17.21 9.22 37.54
N LYS A 4 -16.24 8.72 38.33
CA LYS A 4 -15.32 9.56 39.13
C LYS A 4 -14.71 10.66 38.27
N GLN A 5 -15.04 11.92 38.58
CA GLN A 5 -14.53 13.09 37.85
C GLN A 5 -13.01 13.20 38.01
N TRP A 6 -12.35 13.76 36.99
CA TRP A 6 -10.90 14.00 37.03
C TRP A 6 -10.60 15.29 37.78
N THR A 7 -9.62 15.23 38.67
CA THR A 7 -9.11 16.39 39.42
C THR A 7 -7.91 17.00 38.73
N ASN A 8 -7.64 18.29 38.99
CA ASN A 8 -6.44 18.97 38.45
C ASN A 8 -5.15 18.24 38.87
N THR A 9 -5.10 17.72 40.09
CA THR A 9 -3.95 16.93 40.59
C THR A 9 -3.73 15.65 39.80
N GLU A 10 -4.80 14.96 39.40
CA GLU A 10 -4.70 13.76 38.55
C GLU A 10 -4.29 14.12 37.11
N ASP A 11 -4.68 15.29 36.61
CA ASP A 11 -4.23 15.78 35.30
C ASP A 11 -2.75 16.15 35.30
N ASP A 12 -2.28 16.83 36.34
CA ASP A 12 -0.86 17.17 36.51
C ASP A 12 -0.02 15.89 36.64
N PHE A 13 -0.53 14.90 37.37
CA PHE A 13 0.06 13.57 37.43
C PHE A 13 0.13 12.93 36.03
N MET A 14 -0.96 12.96 35.26
CA MET A 14 -0.99 12.43 33.89
C MET A 14 0.03 13.14 33.00
N ARG A 15 0.13 14.48 33.05
CA ARG A 15 1.11 15.24 32.26
C ARG A 15 2.55 14.84 32.56
N LYS A 16 2.87 14.60 33.85
CA LYS A 16 4.21 14.24 34.31
C LYS A 16 4.57 12.78 33.98
N HIS A 17 3.66 11.84 34.21
CA HIS A 17 3.97 10.41 34.19
C HIS A 17 3.56 9.70 32.90
N TYR A 18 2.58 10.22 32.16
CA TYR A 18 2.12 9.58 30.94
C TYR A 18 3.21 9.43 29.86
N PRO A 19 4.14 10.37 29.64
CA PRO A 19 5.11 10.23 28.56
C PRO A 19 6.08 9.05 28.71
N SER A 20 6.44 8.67 29.94
CA SER A 20 7.52 7.71 30.24
C SER A 20 7.08 6.44 30.98
N GLU A 21 5.84 6.34 31.45
CA GLU A 21 5.36 5.16 32.18
C GLU A 21 4.32 4.36 31.39
N SER A 22 4.18 3.06 31.67
CA SER A 22 3.14 2.25 31.04
C SER A 22 1.75 2.59 31.60
N ASN A 23 0.72 2.45 30.76
CA ASN A 23 -0.65 2.75 31.20
C ASN A 23 -1.12 1.84 32.37
N PRO A 24 -0.75 0.54 32.44
CA PRO A 24 -1.02 -0.27 33.63
C PRO A 24 -0.47 0.31 34.93
N VAL A 25 0.77 0.82 34.93
CA VAL A 25 1.40 1.45 36.11
C VAL A 25 0.65 2.73 36.50
N ILE A 26 0.26 3.54 35.53
CA ILE A 26 -0.54 4.76 35.76
C ILE A 26 -1.91 4.41 36.34
N CYS A 27 -2.53 3.31 35.88
CA CYS A 27 -3.81 2.83 36.41
C CYS A 27 -3.71 2.46 37.89
N GLU A 28 -2.66 1.72 38.25
CA GLU A 28 -2.39 1.31 39.64
C GLU A 28 -2.20 2.53 40.54
N LYS A 29 -1.35 3.49 40.12
CA LYS A 29 -1.06 4.70 40.90
C LYS A 29 -2.27 5.62 41.09
N LEU A 30 -3.17 5.70 40.10
CA LEU A 30 -4.37 6.55 40.16
C LEU A 30 -5.61 5.82 40.68
N GLY A 31 -5.55 4.50 40.84
CA GLY A 31 -6.73 3.66 41.11
C GLY A 31 -7.81 3.81 40.03
N ARG A 32 -7.43 3.98 38.76
CA ARG A 32 -8.36 4.21 37.63
C ARG A 32 -8.26 3.09 36.61
N SER A 33 -9.36 2.82 35.90
CA SER A 33 -9.36 1.83 34.83
C SER A 33 -8.51 2.29 33.64
N LEU A 34 -7.96 1.31 32.91
CA LEU A 34 -7.17 1.54 31.70
C LEU A 34 -7.89 2.42 30.67
N ARG A 35 -9.19 2.15 30.46
CA ARG A 35 -10.04 2.94 29.56
C ARG A 35 -10.16 4.40 30.02
N SER A 36 -10.27 4.66 31.32
CA SER A 36 -10.33 6.03 31.87
C SER A 36 -9.03 6.78 31.60
N VAL A 37 -7.88 6.14 31.85
CA VAL A 37 -6.54 6.72 31.62
C VAL A 37 -6.33 7.02 30.12
N TYR A 38 -6.66 6.08 29.23
CA TYR A 38 -6.59 6.32 27.77
C TYR A 38 -7.46 7.50 27.33
N SER A 39 -8.72 7.53 27.79
CA SER A 39 -9.65 8.60 27.42
C SER A 39 -9.14 9.96 27.91
N ARG A 40 -8.60 10.02 29.14
CA ARG A 40 -8.09 11.28 29.68
C ARG A 40 -6.81 11.74 28.99
N ALA A 41 -5.88 10.83 28.72
CA ALA A 41 -4.67 11.15 27.96
C ALA A 41 -5.01 11.73 26.58
N LYS A 42 -6.03 11.18 25.90
CA LYS A 42 -6.52 11.72 24.63
C LYS A 42 -7.07 13.14 24.78
N ILE A 43 -7.87 13.41 25.82
CA ILE A 43 -8.43 14.74 26.10
C ILE A 43 -7.31 15.76 26.40
N LEU A 44 -6.28 15.34 27.15
CA LEU A 44 -5.12 16.18 27.51
C LEU A 44 -4.06 16.27 26.38
N GLY A 45 -4.24 15.55 25.26
CA GLY A 45 -3.30 15.53 24.15
C GLY A 45 -1.95 14.85 24.44
N LEU A 46 -1.89 13.98 25.46
CA LEU A 46 -0.65 13.37 25.94
C LEU A 46 -0.19 12.24 25.02
N LYS A 47 1.12 12.19 24.79
CA LYS A 47 1.79 11.15 23.99
C LYS A 47 2.93 10.54 24.80
N LYS A 48 3.25 9.28 24.49
CA LYS A 48 4.48 8.64 24.96
C LYS A 48 5.68 9.28 24.28
N THR A 49 6.82 9.34 24.96
CA THR A 49 8.07 9.79 24.34
C THR A 49 8.58 8.76 23.34
N ALA A 50 9.48 9.18 22.46
CA ALA A 50 10.08 8.28 21.47
C ALA A 50 10.89 7.18 22.16
N GLU A 51 11.60 7.52 23.24
CA GLU A 51 12.44 6.60 24.02
C GLU A 51 11.59 5.49 24.65
N PHE A 52 10.48 5.87 25.32
CA PHE A 52 9.56 4.90 25.90
C PHE A 52 8.97 3.98 24.82
N MET A 53 8.54 4.54 23.68
CA MET A 53 7.99 3.73 22.59
C MET A 53 9.02 2.76 22.01
N GLN A 54 10.28 3.20 21.87
CA GLN A 54 11.37 2.36 21.39
C GLN A 54 11.64 1.21 22.36
N GLU A 55 11.73 1.48 23.66
CA GLU A 55 11.90 0.45 24.69
C GLU A 55 10.76 -0.59 24.65
N GLN A 56 9.51 -0.12 24.59
CA GLN A 56 8.35 -1.00 24.49
C GLN A 56 8.37 -1.85 23.22
N TRP A 57 8.79 -1.29 22.08
CA TRP A 57 8.91 -2.06 20.84
C TRP A 57 10.00 -3.13 20.92
N GLN A 58 11.14 -2.84 21.56
CA GLN A 58 12.19 -3.85 21.77
C GLN A 58 11.66 -5.01 22.63
N MET A 59 11.01 -4.69 23.75
CA MET A 59 10.40 -5.69 24.63
C MET A 59 9.34 -6.54 23.89
N LEU A 60 8.47 -5.91 23.10
CA LEU A 60 7.46 -6.62 22.32
C LEU A 60 8.09 -7.51 21.23
N ALA A 61 9.16 -7.06 20.59
CA ALA A 61 9.88 -7.84 19.60
C ALA A 61 10.51 -9.10 20.22
N GLU A 62 11.15 -8.97 21.39
CA GLU A 62 11.71 -10.10 22.14
C GLU A 62 10.62 -11.07 22.59
N ASN A 63 9.53 -10.56 23.17
CA ASN A 63 8.38 -11.36 23.58
C ASN A 63 7.77 -12.13 22.42
N LEU A 64 7.62 -11.50 21.24
CA LEU A 64 7.09 -12.16 20.06
C LEU A 64 8.01 -13.29 19.57
N GLN A 65 9.33 -13.08 19.61
CA GLN A 65 10.31 -14.10 19.25
C GLN A 65 10.25 -15.30 20.20
N ASN A 66 10.17 -15.05 21.50
CA ASN A 66 10.24 -16.08 22.54
C ASN A 66 8.89 -16.81 22.72
N ASN A 67 7.81 -16.07 22.95
CA ASN A 67 6.50 -16.65 23.24
C ASN A 67 5.88 -17.31 22.01
N GLY A 68 6.13 -16.76 20.81
CA GLY A 68 5.65 -17.32 19.55
C GLY A 68 6.39 -18.59 19.09
N LYS A 69 7.58 -18.86 19.64
CA LYS A 69 8.44 -19.98 19.20
C LYS A 69 7.76 -21.34 19.39
N ARG A 70 7.03 -21.54 20.48
CA ARG A 70 6.34 -22.81 20.80
C ARG A 70 5.19 -23.13 19.83
N TYR A 71 4.52 -22.11 19.31
CA TYR A 71 3.32 -22.26 18.47
C TYR A 71 3.62 -22.16 16.97
N ARG A 72 4.83 -21.74 16.60
CA ARG A 72 5.25 -21.63 15.20
C ARG A 72 5.63 -23.00 14.67
N PHE A 73 5.17 -23.33 13.46
CA PHE A 73 5.66 -24.51 12.75
C PHE A 73 7.16 -24.35 12.44
N PRO A 74 8.03 -25.30 12.87
CA PRO A 74 9.45 -25.23 12.57
C PRO A 74 9.69 -25.36 11.06
N LYS A 75 10.83 -24.85 10.58
CA LYS A 75 11.23 -25.01 9.18
C LYS A 75 11.31 -26.51 8.85
N GLY A 76 10.64 -26.92 7.78
CA GLY A 76 10.56 -28.33 7.38
C GLY A 76 9.41 -29.11 8.02
N ASN A 77 8.57 -28.47 8.85
CA ASN A 77 7.39 -29.13 9.41
C ASN A 77 6.45 -29.62 8.30
N ILE A 78 6.13 -30.91 8.32
CA ILE A 78 5.17 -31.53 7.42
C ILE A 78 3.80 -31.50 8.10
N PRO A 79 2.79 -30.80 7.55
CA PRO A 79 1.45 -30.80 8.12
C PRO A 79 0.87 -32.22 8.21
N ALA A 80 0.17 -32.55 9.30
CA ALA A 80 -0.40 -33.88 9.55
C ALA A 80 -1.40 -34.35 8.47
N ASN A 81 -1.93 -33.42 7.67
CA ASN A 81 -2.86 -33.63 6.57
C ASN A 81 -2.19 -33.60 5.18
N LYS A 82 -0.86 -33.41 5.08
CA LYS A 82 -0.16 -33.39 3.79
C LYS A 82 -0.38 -34.72 3.07
N GLY A 83 -0.93 -34.66 1.85
CA GLY A 83 -1.23 -35.83 1.02
C GLY A 83 -2.48 -36.62 1.41
N LYS A 84 -3.14 -36.29 2.53
CA LYS A 84 -4.39 -36.93 2.93
C LYS A 84 -5.57 -36.21 2.29
N LYS A 85 -6.50 -36.97 1.71
CA LYS A 85 -7.78 -36.43 1.24
C LYS A 85 -8.69 -36.12 2.44
N MET A 86 -9.60 -35.17 2.26
CA MET A 86 -10.62 -34.87 3.26
C MET A 86 -11.52 -36.11 3.47
N PRO A 87 -11.82 -36.50 4.73
CA PRO A 87 -12.68 -37.64 4.98
C PRO A 87 -14.11 -37.37 4.49
N ALA A 88 -14.81 -38.42 4.04
CA ALA A 88 -16.09 -38.30 3.33
C ALA A 88 -17.16 -37.55 4.14
N ASN A 89 -17.25 -37.81 5.45
CA ASN A 89 -18.20 -37.16 6.35
C ASN A 89 -18.00 -35.64 6.45
N VAL A 90 -16.75 -35.16 6.42
CA VAL A 90 -16.43 -33.72 6.43
C VAL A 90 -16.67 -33.13 5.06
N TYR A 91 -16.32 -33.86 4.00
CA TYR A 91 -16.58 -33.45 2.63
C TYR A 91 -18.07 -33.20 2.38
N GLU A 92 -18.96 -34.11 2.79
CA GLU A 92 -20.42 -33.96 2.62
C GLU A 92 -20.97 -32.70 3.30
N LYS A 93 -20.52 -32.40 4.52
CA LYS A 93 -20.91 -31.18 5.25
C LYS A 93 -20.43 -29.92 4.54
N ALA A 94 -19.20 -29.92 4.04
CA ALA A 94 -18.59 -28.76 3.38
C ALA A 94 -18.99 -28.62 1.90
N ARG A 95 -19.52 -29.68 1.26
CA ARG A 95 -19.87 -29.72 -0.17
C ARG A 95 -20.80 -28.57 -0.57
N GLN A 96 -21.67 -28.14 0.32
CA GLN A 96 -22.64 -27.06 0.06
C GLN A 96 -21.98 -25.69 -0.14
N THR A 97 -20.84 -25.42 0.51
CA THR A 97 -20.12 -24.14 0.45
C THR A 97 -18.86 -24.19 -0.41
N MET A 98 -18.45 -25.38 -0.88
CA MET A 98 -17.33 -25.54 -1.80
C MET A 98 -17.62 -24.92 -3.17
N PHE A 99 -16.65 -24.20 -3.72
CA PHE A 99 -16.72 -23.73 -5.10
C PHE A 99 -16.84 -24.92 -6.05
N ARG A 100 -17.84 -24.87 -6.91
CA ARG A 100 -18.02 -25.86 -7.98
C ARG A 100 -16.94 -25.65 -9.04
N LYS A 101 -16.50 -26.74 -9.69
CA LYS A 101 -15.59 -26.64 -10.84
C LYS A 101 -16.23 -25.78 -11.92
N GLY A 102 -15.50 -24.80 -12.44
CA GLY A 102 -16.03 -23.85 -13.43
C GLY A 102 -16.86 -22.70 -12.83
N ASN A 103 -16.86 -22.52 -11.51
CA ASN A 103 -17.52 -21.37 -10.90
C ASN A 103 -16.88 -20.06 -11.38
N ILE A 104 -17.69 -19.21 -12.02
CA ILE A 104 -17.29 -17.90 -12.49
C ILE A 104 -17.70 -16.88 -11.41
N PRO A 105 -16.77 -16.09 -10.86
CA PRO A 105 -17.11 -15.05 -9.89
C PRO A 105 -18.14 -14.06 -10.44
N ALA A 106 -19.03 -13.54 -9.57
CA ALA A 106 -20.09 -12.60 -10.00
C ALA A 106 -19.55 -11.29 -10.62
N ASN A 107 -18.31 -10.91 -10.29
CA ASN A 107 -17.64 -9.74 -10.87
C ASN A 107 -16.87 -10.04 -12.16
N HIS A 108 -16.98 -11.27 -12.69
CA HIS A 108 -16.40 -11.62 -13.98
C HIS A 108 -16.95 -10.72 -15.08
N LYS A 109 -16.07 -10.32 -15.98
CA LYS A 109 -16.39 -9.48 -17.13
C LYS A 109 -16.10 -10.24 -18.41
N PRO A 110 -16.99 -10.20 -19.42
CA PRO A 110 -16.77 -10.92 -20.66
C PRO A 110 -15.58 -10.33 -21.45
N ILE A 111 -15.05 -11.11 -22.40
CA ILE A 111 -14.11 -10.60 -23.41
C ILE A 111 -14.81 -9.44 -24.17
N GLY A 112 -14.06 -8.39 -24.46
CA GLY A 112 -14.58 -7.13 -25.00
C GLY A 112 -14.96 -6.09 -23.93
N TYR A 113 -15.04 -6.46 -22.66
CA TYR A 113 -15.30 -5.49 -21.58
C TYR A 113 -14.23 -4.40 -21.54
N GLU A 114 -14.68 -3.14 -21.52
CA GLU A 114 -13.83 -1.97 -21.46
C GLU A 114 -13.80 -1.37 -20.05
N ARG A 115 -12.64 -0.87 -19.64
CA ARG A 115 -12.47 -0.14 -18.39
C ARG A 115 -11.45 0.98 -18.54
N ILE A 116 -11.55 1.98 -17.66
CA ILE A 116 -10.55 3.02 -17.51
C ILE A 116 -9.63 2.62 -16.34
N ASN A 117 -8.32 2.62 -16.56
CA ASN A 117 -7.35 2.31 -15.51
C ASN A 117 -7.02 3.55 -14.65
N VAL A 118 -6.22 3.36 -13.59
CA VAL A 118 -5.82 4.47 -12.69
C VAL A 118 -5.06 5.57 -13.43
N ASP A 119 -4.34 5.20 -14.49
CA ASP A 119 -3.65 6.13 -15.38
C ASP A 119 -4.57 6.76 -16.43
N GLY A 120 -5.88 6.51 -16.41
CA GLY A 120 -6.85 7.12 -17.33
C GLY A 120 -6.85 6.57 -18.76
N TYR A 121 -6.16 5.45 -19.04
CA TYR A 121 -6.23 4.77 -20.33
C TYR A 121 -7.40 3.79 -20.38
N VAL A 122 -7.99 3.64 -21.57
CA VAL A 122 -8.99 2.60 -21.85
C VAL A 122 -8.30 1.26 -22.11
N GLU A 123 -8.72 0.22 -21.40
CA GLU A 123 -8.29 -1.17 -21.56
C GLU A 123 -9.46 -2.04 -21.99
N VAL A 124 -9.22 -2.97 -22.91
CA VAL A 124 -10.19 -3.96 -23.37
C VAL A 124 -9.76 -5.33 -22.91
N LYS A 125 -10.68 -6.12 -22.35
CA LYS A 125 -10.43 -7.52 -22.03
C LYS A 125 -10.32 -8.33 -23.33
N VAL A 126 -9.14 -8.87 -23.62
CA VAL A 126 -8.88 -9.63 -24.87
C VAL A 126 -8.90 -11.14 -24.67
N ALA A 127 -8.72 -11.62 -23.44
CA ALA A 127 -8.77 -13.05 -23.14
C ALA A 127 -9.03 -13.34 -21.65
N GLU A 128 -9.45 -14.57 -21.37
CA GLU A 128 -9.67 -15.09 -20.02
C GLU A 128 -8.35 -15.46 -19.31
N PRO A 129 -8.30 -15.46 -17.96
CA PRO A 129 -9.34 -14.97 -17.05
C PRO A 129 -9.39 -13.43 -16.93
N ASN A 130 -8.28 -12.73 -17.12
CA ASN A 130 -8.17 -11.26 -16.97
C ASN A 130 -7.00 -10.70 -17.80
N LYS A 131 -6.91 -11.04 -19.08
CA LYS A 131 -5.90 -10.46 -19.98
C LYS A 131 -6.49 -9.21 -20.63
N PHE A 132 -5.99 -8.05 -20.23
CA PHE A 132 -6.38 -6.75 -20.76
C PHE A 132 -5.28 -6.18 -21.65
N ARG A 133 -5.67 -5.49 -22.73
CA ARG A 133 -4.76 -4.72 -23.59
C ARG A 133 -5.25 -3.28 -23.67
N LEU A 134 -4.31 -2.35 -23.83
CA LEU A 134 -4.61 -0.94 -24.00
C LEU A 134 -5.31 -0.72 -25.36
N LYS A 135 -6.49 -0.11 -25.34
CA LYS A 135 -7.35 0.05 -26.53
C LYS A 135 -6.67 0.85 -27.64
N HIS A 136 -5.94 1.91 -27.30
CA HIS A 136 -5.21 2.72 -28.29
C HIS A 136 -4.15 1.94 -29.07
N ARG A 137 -3.55 0.90 -28.47
CA ARG A 137 -2.61 0.02 -29.20
C ARG A 137 -3.34 -0.91 -30.17
N ILE A 138 -4.52 -1.41 -29.77
CA ILE A 138 -5.37 -2.23 -30.64
C ILE A 138 -5.82 -1.40 -31.84
N VAL A 139 -6.36 -0.21 -31.60
CA VAL A 139 -6.79 0.71 -32.67
C VAL A 139 -5.62 1.06 -33.61
N TRP A 140 -4.43 1.31 -33.05
CA TRP A 140 -3.24 1.53 -33.88
C TRP A 140 -2.90 0.31 -34.74
N GLU A 141 -2.86 -0.89 -34.15
CA GLU A 141 -2.54 -2.13 -34.86
C GLU A 141 -3.54 -2.45 -35.98
N GLU A 142 -4.82 -2.15 -35.77
CA GLU A 142 -5.88 -2.34 -36.76
C GLU A 142 -5.78 -1.37 -37.96
N ASN A 143 -5.34 -0.13 -37.74
CA ASN A 143 -5.31 0.91 -38.78
C ASN A 143 -3.95 1.08 -39.46
N PHE A 144 -2.86 0.99 -38.69
CA PHE A 144 -1.49 1.30 -39.14
C PHE A 144 -0.53 0.10 -39.07
N GLY A 145 -0.96 -1.02 -38.49
CA GLY A 145 -0.17 -2.24 -38.37
C GLY A 145 0.67 -2.33 -37.09
N THR A 146 1.59 -3.29 -37.06
CA THR A 146 2.30 -3.70 -35.84
C THR A 146 3.15 -2.58 -35.23
N ILE A 147 3.10 -2.44 -33.91
CA ILE A 147 3.95 -1.50 -33.16
C ILE A 147 5.37 -2.07 -33.07
N PRO A 148 6.39 -1.41 -33.64
CA PRO A 148 7.75 -1.92 -33.60
C PRO A 148 8.30 -1.97 -32.16
N PRO A 149 9.22 -2.91 -31.84
CA PRO A 149 9.86 -2.96 -30.54
C PRO A 149 10.53 -1.63 -30.18
N GLY A 150 10.29 -1.15 -28.97
CA GLY A 150 10.84 0.13 -28.50
C GLY A 150 9.98 1.36 -28.83
N TYR A 151 8.88 1.22 -29.57
CA TYR A 151 7.94 2.30 -29.85
C TYR A 151 6.72 2.27 -28.92
N ASN A 152 6.09 3.42 -28.77
CA ASN A 152 4.86 3.65 -28.04
C ASN A 152 3.87 4.41 -28.92
N VAL A 153 2.58 4.14 -28.70
CA VAL A 153 1.48 4.90 -29.31
C VAL A 153 1.01 5.95 -28.29
N GLN A 154 0.92 7.20 -28.74
CA GLN A 154 0.60 8.37 -27.92
C GLN A 154 -0.53 9.19 -28.56
N PHE A 155 -1.10 10.13 -27.77
CA PHE A 155 -2.27 10.93 -28.14
C PHE A 155 -1.85 12.38 -28.43
N ARG A 156 -2.20 12.92 -29.60
CA ARG A 156 -1.84 14.30 -29.99
C ARG A 156 -2.50 15.34 -29.10
N ASP A 157 -3.76 15.11 -28.75
CA ASP A 157 -4.57 15.98 -27.89
C ASP A 157 -4.31 15.77 -26.38
N LYS A 158 -3.41 14.84 -26.00
CA LYS A 158 -3.14 14.41 -24.61
C LYS A 158 -4.35 13.82 -23.88
N ASN A 159 -5.48 13.59 -24.55
CA ASN A 159 -6.65 12.93 -23.99
C ASN A 159 -6.55 11.41 -24.20
N ARG A 160 -6.27 10.68 -23.13
CA ARG A 160 -6.06 9.22 -23.12
C ARG A 160 -7.31 8.40 -23.51
N GLN A 161 -8.46 9.05 -23.65
CA GLN A 161 -9.73 8.45 -24.04
C GLN A 161 -10.13 8.76 -25.49
N ASN A 162 -9.46 9.72 -26.16
CA ASN A 162 -9.73 10.01 -27.56
C ASN A 162 -8.98 9.02 -28.48
N LEU A 163 -9.69 7.96 -28.85
CA LEU A 163 -9.16 6.82 -29.61
C LEU A 163 -9.30 6.97 -31.13
N GLN A 164 -9.53 8.18 -31.65
CA GLN A 164 -9.55 8.39 -33.10
C GLN A 164 -8.17 8.07 -33.70
N PRO A 165 -8.08 7.26 -34.78
CA PRO A 165 -6.80 6.87 -35.38
C PRO A 165 -5.88 8.06 -35.70
N ASP A 166 -6.44 9.18 -36.18
CA ASP A 166 -5.71 10.40 -36.52
C ASP A 166 -5.10 11.12 -35.30
N ASN A 167 -5.72 10.95 -34.12
CA ASN A 167 -5.22 11.47 -32.85
C ASN A 167 -4.07 10.63 -32.29
N LEU A 168 -3.86 9.41 -32.82
CA LEU A 168 -2.78 8.53 -32.39
C LEU A 168 -1.52 8.81 -33.20
N TYR A 169 -0.36 8.71 -32.56
CA TYR A 169 0.93 8.75 -33.24
C TYR A 169 1.91 7.78 -32.59
N LEU A 170 2.83 7.27 -33.41
CA LEU A 170 3.89 6.38 -32.98
C LEU A 170 5.16 7.19 -32.68
N ILE A 171 5.77 6.94 -31.52
CA ILE A 171 7.02 7.58 -31.12
C ILE A 171 7.96 6.55 -30.47
N SER A 172 9.26 6.66 -30.73
CA SER A 172 10.25 5.82 -30.06
C SER A 172 10.32 6.18 -28.57
N ARG A 173 10.53 5.21 -27.68
CA ARG A 173 10.69 5.48 -26.24
C ARG A 173 11.83 6.48 -25.95
N SER A 174 12.90 6.41 -26.74
CA SER A 174 14.03 7.34 -26.65
C SER A 174 13.65 8.76 -27.03
N ASP A 175 12.90 8.95 -28.11
CA ASP A 175 12.50 10.28 -28.55
C ASP A 175 11.44 10.87 -27.64
N GLN A 176 10.49 10.05 -27.19
CA GLN A 176 9.49 10.45 -26.22
C GLN A 176 10.15 10.91 -24.92
N LEU A 177 11.16 10.19 -24.44
CA LEU A 177 11.93 10.62 -23.28
C LEU A 177 12.62 11.96 -23.55
N LYS A 178 13.37 12.08 -24.65
CA LYS A 178 14.14 13.29 -24.96
C LYS A 178 13.26 14.52 -25.15
N LYS A 179 12.13 14.39 -25.86
CA LYS A 179 11.32 15.51 -26.35
C LYS A 179 10.07 15.82 -25.54
N GLU A 180 9.52 14.86 -24.78
CA GLU A 180 8.24 15.04 -24.08
C GLU A 180 8.35 14.85 -22.57
N ASN A 181 9.08 13.81 -22.13
CA ASN A 181 9.05 13.38 -20.72
C ASN A 181 10.29 13.80 -19.91
N SER A 182 11.40 14.15 -20.56
CA SER A 182 12.60 14.56 -19.83
C SER A 182 12.37 15.88 -19.08
N MET A 183 13.12 16.07 -17.99
CA MET A 183 13.21 17.38 -17.32
C MET A 183 13.62 18.47 -18.32
N TYR A 184 14.53 18.13 -19.23
CA TYR A 184 15.08 19.04 -20.24
C TYR A 184 14.05 19.50 -21.27
N ALA A 185 13.03 18.67 -21.55
CA ALA A 185 11.96 19.02 -22.48
C ALA A 185 10.81 19.77 -21.81
N ARG A 186 10.47 19.42 -20.56
CA ARG A 186 9.25 19.92 -19.90
C ARG A 186 9.40 21.29 -19.26
N TYR A 187 10.61 21.62 -18.82
CA TYR A 187 10.83 22.78 -17.96
C TYR A 187 11.77 23.80 -18.60
N PRO A 188 11.58 25.11 -18.36
CA PRO A 188 12.56 26.13 -18.74
C PRO A 188 13.93 25.89 -18.09
N LYS A 189 15.01 26.38 -18.71
CA LYS A 189 16.40 26.17 -18.25
C LYS A 189 16.63 26.55 -16.78
N GLU A 190 16.01 27.63 -16.31
CA GLU A 190 16.13 28.10 -14.92
C GLU A 190 15.56 27.08 -13.93
N LEU A 191 14.40 26.51 -14.23
CA LEU A 191 13.77 25.51 -13.39
C LEU A 191 14.54 24.18 -13.43
N GLN A 192 15.09 23.80 -14.58
CA GLN A 192 16.00 22.65 -14.69
C GLN A 192 17.19 22.80 -13.72
N ARG A 193 17.83 23.98 -13.72
CA ARG A 193 18.97 24.28 -12.83
C ARG A 193 18.57 24.21 -11.35
N ALA A 194 17.41 24.77 -10.99
CA ALA A 194 16.91 24.70 -9.62
C ALA A 194 16.67 23.26 -9.14
N ILE A 195 16.05 22.41 -9.97
CA ILE A 195 15.82 20.99 -9.66
C ILE A 195 17.15 20.26 -9.42
N GLN A 196 18.15 20.49 -10.28
CA GLN A 196 19.47 19.89 -10.15
C GLN A 196 20.17 20.29 -8.85
N ILE A 197 20.17 21.58 -8.52
CA ILE A 197 20.78 22.12 -7.29
C ILE A 197 20.09 21.53 -6.06
N LYS A 198 18.75 21.51 -6.03
CA LYS A 198 17.98 20.91 -4.95
C LYS A 198 18.36 19.43 -4.73
N GLY A 199 18.46 18.66 -5.81
CA GLY A 199 18.87 17.26 -5.75
C GLY A 199 20.30 17.08 -5.23
N ALA A 200 21.23 17.94 -5.64
CA ALA A 200 22.60 17.92 -5.15
C ALA A 200 22.69 18.24 -3.64
N LEU A 201 21.97 19.26 -3.19
CA LEU A 201 21.89 19.65 -1.78
C LEU A 201 21.29 18.51 -0.93
N GLN A 202 20.18 17.92 -1.38
CA GLN A 202 19.53 16.82 -0.65
C GLN A 202 20.45 15.60 -0.49
N ARG A 203 21.25 15.27 -1.51
CA ARG A 203 22.24 14.20 -1.41
C ARG A 203 23.30 14.47 -0.35
N GLN A 204 23.78 15.72 -0.25
CA GLN A 204 24.72 16.10 0.80
C GLN A 204 24.08 16.02 2.19
N ILE A 205 22.87 16.55 2.37
CA ILE A 205 22.13 16.45 3.64
C ILE A 205 21.96 14.99 4.07
N ASN A 206 21.56 14.12 3.15
CA ASN A 206 21.37 12.70 3.45
C ASN A 206 22.69 11.99 3.79
N LYS A 207 23.82 12.43 3.22
CA LYS A 207 25.15 11.89 3.55
C LYS A 207 25.55 12.25 4.97
N PHE A 208 25.34 13.51 5.40
CA PHE A 208 25.60 13.93 6.78
C PHE A 208 24.73 13.17 7.78
N LYS A 209 23.42 13.07 7.53
CA LYS A 209 22.48 12.33 8.39
C LYS A 209 22.75 10.83 8.54
N LYS A 210 23.52 10.23 7.61
CA LYS A 210 23.88 8.81 7.66
C LYS A 210 25.17 8.56 8.46
N ASN A 211 25.98 9.61 8.62
CA ASN A 211 27.26 9.56 9.32
C ASN A 211 27.15 10.04 10.78
N GLU A 212 26.00 10.61 11.17
CA GLU A 212 25.51 10.70 12.55
C GLU A 212 24.79 9.40 12.92
#